data_AF-A0A7Z0TS62-F1
#
_entry.id   AF-A0A7Z0TS62-F1
#
_cell.length_a   1.000
_cell.length_b   1.000
_cell.length_c   1.000
_cell.angle_alpha   90.00
_cell.angle_beta   90.00
_cell.angle_gamma   90.00
#
_symmetry.space_group_name_H-M   'P 1'
#
loop_
_entity.id
_entity.type
_entity.pdbx_description
1 polymer ?
#
loop_
_entity_poly.entity_id
_entity_poly.type
_entity_poly.pdbx_seq_one_letter_code
_entity_poly.pdbx_strand_id
1 'polypeptide(L)' 'MTRKRPDRELEAIAADLAEACKGLCPLESALLIAQGMREVYGGEWAIEAHSDGTFLILRKT' A
#
# COMPACT_ATOMS: atom_id res chain seq x y z
N MET A 1 21.79 -22.27 9.18
CA MET A 1 20.84 -21.53 8.33
C MET A 1 20.26 -20.39 9.15
N THR A 2 20.84 -19.21 9.03
CA THR A 2 20.43 -18.02 9.79
C THR A 2 19.17 -17.46 9.13
N ARG A 3 18.02 -17.51 9.79
CA ARG A 3 16.84 -16.76 9.38
C ARG A 3 17.22 -15.27 9.43
N LYS A 4 17.59 -14.67 8.29
CA LYS A 4 17.64 -13.20 8.14
C LYS A 4 16.24 -12.71 8.48
N ARG A 5 16.10 -11.97 9.58
CA ARG A 5 14.82 -11.42 10.07
C ARG A 5 14.21 -10.55 8.95
N PRO A 6 13.13 -11.00 8.30
CA PRO A 6 12.45 -10.23 7.25
C PRO A 6 11.81 -8.94 7.80
N ASP A 7 11.60 -8.88 9.12
CA ASP A 7 10.82 -7.82 9.76
C ASP A 7 11.42 -6.42 9.62
N ARG A 8 12.76 -6.27 9.71
CA ARG A 8 13.37 -4.93 9.65
C ARG A 8 13.32 -4.28 8.28
N GLU A 9 13.41 -5.07 7.23
CA GLU A 9 13.33 -4.56 5.85
C GLU A 9 11.88 -4.18 5.52
N LEU A 10 10.91 -5.00 5.94
CA LEU A 10 9.48 -4.69 5.82
C LEU A 10 9.08 -3.44 6.63
N GLU A 11 9.59 -3.29 7.85
CA GLU A 11 9.37 -2.10 8.68
C GLU A 11 9.91 -0.82 8.02
N ALA A 12 11.10 -0.89 7.40
CA ALA A 12 11.68 0.24 6.69
C ALA A 12 10.83 0.64 5.47
N ILE A 13 10.39 -0.33 4.67
CA ILE A 13 9.53 -0.09 3.51
C ILE A 13 8.18 0.51 3.95
N ALA A 14 7.60 0.01 5.06
CA ALA A 14 6.36 0.56 5.60
C ALA A 14 6.53 2.00 6.09
N ALA A 15 7.68 2.33 6.70
CA ALA A 15 7.98 3.70 7.13
C ALA A 15 8.13 4.65 5.94
N ASP A 16 8.83 4.22 4.88
CA ASP A 16 8.97 5.01 3.65
C ASP A 16 7.62 5.25 2.98
N LEU A 17 6.75 4.24 2.95
CA LEU A 17 5.39 4.38 2.42
C LEU A 17 4.54 5.33 3.26
N ALA A 18 4.65 5.26 4.59
CA ALA A 18 3.95 6.15 5.50
C ALA A 18 4.39 7.61 5.33
N GLU A 19 5.69 7.85 5.14
CA GLU A 19 6.21 9.20 4.87
C GLU A 19 5.76 9.70 3.48
N ALA A 20 5.74 8.84 2.46
CA ALA A 20 5.21 9.19 1.13
C ALA A 20 3.72 9.56 1.15
N CYS A 21 2.95 8.99 2.09
CA CYS A 21 1.53 9.29 2.26
C CYS A 21 1.25 10.48 3.20
N LYS A 22 2.29 11.12 3.75
CA LYS A 22 2.14 12.16 4.76
C LYS A 22 1.45 13.40 4.19
N GLY A 23 0.40 13.84 4.87
CA GLY A 23 -0.41 14.99 4.45
C GLY A 23 -1.47 14.68 3.39
N LEU A 24 -1.51 13.45 2.87
CA LEU A 24 -2.58 12.98 2.00
C LEU A 24 -3.80 12.53 2.81
N CYS A 25 -4.99 12.74 2.27
CA CYS A 25 -6.19 12.11 2.84
C CYS A 25 -6.21 10.60 2.54
N PRO A 26 -7.01 9.80 3.26
CA PRO A 26 -7.02 8.34 3.09
C PRO A 26 -7.28 7.88 1.65
N LEU A 27 -8.11 8.59 0.88
CA LEU A 27 -8.37 8.29 -0.52
C LEU A 27 -7.14 8.54 -1.40
N GLU A 28 -6.45 9.68 -1.21
CA GLU A 28 -5.23 10.01 -1.96
C GLU A 28 -4.13 9.00 -1.68
N SER A 29 -3.97 8.58 -0.41
CA SER A 29 -3.05 7.51 -0.02
C SER A 29 -3.41 6.19 -0.71
N ALA A 30 -4.70 5.82 -0.74
CA ALA A 30 -5.14 4.59 -1.40
C ALA A 30 -4.88 4.61 -2.91
N LEU A 31 -5.09 5.75 -3.57
CA LEU A 31 -4.80 5.95 -4.99
C LEU A 31 -3.30 5.81 -5.29
N LEU A 32 -2.45 6.44 -4.47
CA LEU A 32 -1.00 6.36 -4.61
C LEU A 32 -0.50 4.91 -4.46
N ILE A 33 -0.99 4.20 -3.44
CA ILE A 33 -0.63 2.79 -3.21
C ILE A 33 -1.09 1.92 -4.39
N ALA A 34 -2.34 2.07 -4.84
CA ALA A 34 -2.86 1.29 -5.97
C ALA A 34 -2.07 1.55 -7.27
N GLN A 35 -1.64 2.78 -7.51
CA GLN A 35 -0.75 3.11 -8.62
C GLN A 35 0.59 2.37 -8.49
N GLY A 36 1.23 2.41 -7.33
CA GLY A 36 2.48 1.68 -7.08
C GLY A 36 2.32 0.17 -7.28
N MET A 37 1.22 -0.41 -6.80
CA MET A 37 0.91 -1.83 -6.99
C MET A 37 0.79 -2.18 -8.48
N ARG A 38 0.13 -1.33 -9.27
CA ARG A 38 0.02 -1.50 -10.73
C ARG A 38 1.38 -1.38 -11.43
N GLU A 39 2.23 -0.44 -11.02
CA GLU A 39 3.55 -0.24 -11.64
C GLU A 39 4.51 -1.40 -11.35
N VAL A 40 4.48 -1.94 -10.12
CA VAL A 40 5.39 -3.02 -9.69
C VAL A 40 4.89 -4.39 -10.14
N TYR A 41 3.60 -4.67 -9.95
CA TYR A 41 3.03 -6.00 -10.15
C TYR A 41 2.16 -6.13 -11.41
N GLY A 42 1.87 -5.02 -12.10
CA GLY A 42 0.95 -4.99 -13.23
C GLY A 42 -0.50 -5.23 -12.83
N GLY A 43 -1.35 -5.47 -13.83
CA GLY A 43 -2.76 -5.85 -13.66
C GLY A 43 -3.70 -4.70 -13.30
N GLU A 44 -4.96 -5.06 -13.05
CA GLU A 44 -5.99 -4.13 -12.59
C GLU A 44 -6.21 -4.22 -11.08
N TRP A 45 -6.38 -3.06 -10.45
CA TRP A 45 -6.60 -2.93 -9.02
C TRP A 45 -7.87 -2.11 -8.77
N ALA A 46 -8.71 -2.57 -7.85
CA ALA A 46 -9.90 -1.88 -7.38
C ALA A 46 -9.62 -1.22 -6.03
N ILE A 47 -10.26 -0.08 -5.79
CA ILE A 47 -10.27 0.58 -4.48
C ILE A 47 -11.72 0.62 -4.00
N GLU A 48 -11.98 0.00 -2.85
CA GLU A 48 -13.29 -0.02 -2.21
C GLU A 48 -13.26 0.92 -1.01
N ALA A 49 -14.24 1.82 -0.93
CA ALA A 49 -14.41 2.75 0.18
C ALA A 49 -15.42 2.17 1.18
N HIS A 50 -15.07 2.19 2.46
CA HIS A 50 -15.93 1.75 3.54
C HIS A 50 -16.53 2.94 4.31
N SER A 51 -17.65 2.70 4.97
CA SER A 51 -18.38 3.72 5.73
C SER A 51 -17.65 4.23 6.97
N ASP A 52 -16.64 3.50 7.45
CA ASP A 52 -15.76 3.88 8.55
C ASP A 52 -14.58 4.76 8.10
N GLY A 53 -14.51 5.10 6.81
CA GLY A 53 -13.45 5.91 6.22
C GLY A 53 -12.20 5.12 5.85
N THR A 54 -12.24 3.78 5.93
CA THR A 54 -11.16 2.92 5.44
C THR A 54 -11.28 2.65 3.94
N PHE A 55 -10.15 2.34 3.31
CA PHE A 55 -10.07 1.99 1.89
C PHE A 55 -9.35 0.67 1.73
N LEU A 56 -9.96 -0.25 0.96
CA LEU A 56 -9.41 -1.56 0.65
C LEU A 56 -8.92 -1.58 -0.80
N ILE A 57 -7.69 -2.05 -1.01
CA ILE A 57 -7.08 -2.16 -2.33
C ILE A 57 -7.05 -3.64 -2.70
N LEU A 58 -7.77 -4.02 -3.76
CA LEU A 58 -7.98 -5.40 -4.17
C LEU A 58 -7.47 -5.62 -5.59
N ARG A 59 -6.77 -6.73 -5.81
CA ARG A 59 -6.40 -7.14 -7.18
C ARG A 59 -7.64 -7.70 -7.87
N LYS A 60 -7.94 -7.23 -9.08
CA LYS A 60 -8.97 -7.86 -9.91
C LYS A 60 -8.40 -9.11 -10.57
N THR A 61 -9.10 -10.22 -10.39
CA THR A 61 -8.86 -11.52 -11.05
C THR A 61 -9.43 -11.55 -12.45
#